data_AF-A0A8J4WC80-F1
#
_entry.id   AF-A0A8J4WC80-F1
#
_cell.length_a   1.000
_cell.length_b   1.000
_cell.length_c   1.000
_cell.angle_alpha   90.00
_cell.angle_beta   90.00
_cell.angle_gamma   90.00
#
_symmetry.space_group_name_H-M   'P 1'
#
loop_
_entity.id
_entity.type
_entity.pdbx_description
1 polymer ?
#
loop_
_entity_poly.entity_id
_entity_poly.type
_entity_poly.pdbx_seq_one_letter_code
_entity_poly.pdbx_strand_id
1 'polypeptide(L)'
;MAQQMDPVDIIWYDITKGFQRIIWAQRIFFVKDKDDMTKELKRERPGEYGDEYEWEIQFAGDKYANYIKSEAMQAKVDKTRLEIEKLKNGDGDTEDDLIEDWVKAVESDE
;
A
#
# COMPACT_ATOMS: atom_id res chain seq x y z
N MET A 1 -7.53 -3.60 -21.65
CA MET A 1 -7.21 -2.16 -21.64
C MET A 1 -7.20 -1.73 -20.19
N ALA A 2 -6.02 -1.79 -19.55
CA ALA A 2 -5.84 -1.16 -18.25
C ALA A 2 -5.89 0.34 -18.53
N GLN A 3 -6.99 0.99 -18.16
CA GLN A 3 -7.11 2.43 -18.23
C GLN A 3 -5.93 3.00 -17.44
N GLN A 4 -4.99 3.67 -18.11
CA GLN A 4 -4.02 4.50 -17.41
C GLN A 4 -4.85 5.55 -16.68
N MET A 5 -5.05 5.36 -15.37
CA MET A 5 -5.66 6.41 -14.55
C MET A 5 -4.75 7.61 -14.63
N ASP A 6 -5.33 8.78 -14.88
CA ASP A 6 -4.60 10.02 -14.84
C ASP A 6 -3.94 10.17 -13.45
N PRO A 7 -2.71 10.71 -13.36
CA PRO A 7 -2.06 10.94 -12.07
C PRO A 7 -2.95 11.64 -11.03
N VAL A 8 -3.84 12.54 -11.47
CA VAL A 8 -4.81 13.21 -10.60
C VAL A 8 -5.85 12.24 -10.04
N ASP A 9 -6.37 11.32 -10.87
CA ASP A 9 -7.34 10.31 -10.43
C ASP A 9 -6.74 9.36 -9.40
N ILE A 10 -5.46 9.02 -9.54
CA ILE A 10 -4.73 8.18 -8.58
C ILE A 10 -4.63 8.88 -7.22
N ILE A 11 -4.23 10.15 -7.21
CA ILE A 11 -4.12 10.95 -5.98
C ILE A 11 -5.50 11.09 -5.32
N TRP A 12 -6.54 11.41 -6.11
CA TRP A 12 -7.91 11.53 -5.60
C TRP A 12 -8.42 10.22 -4.99
N TYR A 13 -8.14 9.09 -5.65
CA TYR A 13 -8.49 7.76 -5.15
C TYR A 13 -7.80 7.46 -3.81
N ASP A 14 -6.51 7.76 -3.67
CA ASP A 14 -5.78 7.52 -2.43
C ASP A 14 -6.24 8.42 -1.28
N ILE A 15 -6.55 9.69 -1.56
CA ILE A 15 -7.15 10.60 -0.57
C ILE A 15 -8.50 10.05 -0.09
N THR A 16 -9.37 9.65 -1.03
CA THR A 16 -10.70 9.11 -0.71
C THR A 16 -10.59 7.83 0.13
N LYS A 17 -9.68 6.94 -0.24
CA LYS A 17 -9.38 5.72 0.50
C LYS A 17 -8.88 6.03 1.91
N GLY A 18 -8.01 7.04 2.06
CA GLY A 18 -7.53 7.53 3.35
C GLY A 18 -8.67 8.03 4.26
N PHE A 19 -9.57 8.85 3.73
CA PHE A 19 -10.75 9.30 4.48
C PHE A 19 -11.66 8.15 4.89
N GLN A 20 -11.93 7.22 3.98
CA GLN A 20 -12.72 6.04 4.28
C GLN A 20 -12.05 5.22 5.40
N ARG A 21 -10.74 5.01 5.33
CA ARG A 21 -9.98 4.32 6.38
C ARG A 21 -10.13 4.97 7.75
N ILE A 22 -10.07 6.30 7.85
CA ILE A 22 -10.24 7.02 9.12
C ILE A 22 -11.62 6.72 9.74
N ILE A 23 -12.67 6.73 8.92
CA ILE A 23 -14.04 6.42 9.36
C ILE A 23 -14.14 4.97 9.85
N TRP A 24 -13.53 4.02 9.14
CA TRP A 24 -13.52 2.61 9.55
C TRP A 24 -12.67 2.38 10.80
N ALA A 25 -11.53 3.07 10.93
CA ALA A 25 -10.65 2.99 12.09
C ALA A 25 -11.39 3.40 13.37
N GLN A 26 -12.21 4.45 13.33
CA GLN A 26 -13.04 4.86 14.48
C GLN A 26 -13.99 3.75 14.96
N ARG A 27 -14.48 2.90 14.05
CA ARG A 27 -15.33 1.75 14.40
C ARG A 27 -14.52 0.58 14.94
N ILE A 28 -13.32 0.34 14.40
CA ILE A 28 -12.42 -0.77 14.80
C ILE A 28 -11.75 -0.49 16.16
N PHE A 29 -11.42 0.77 16.46
CA PHE A 29 -10.85 1.14 17.76
C PHE A 29 -11.85 1.07 18.91
N PHE A 30 -13.16 1.03 18.61
CA PHE A 30 -14.19 0.88 19.62
C PHE A 30 -14.33 -0.60 20.01
N VAL A 31 -13.53 -1.03 20.99
CA VAL A 31 -13.62 -2.37 21.57
C VAL A 31 -14.87 -2.44 22.46
N LYS A 32 -15.93 -3.11 21.96
CA LYS A 32 -17.20 -3.23 22.68
C LYS A 32 -17.14 -4.26 23.81
N ASP A 33 -16.31 -5.28 23.67
CA ASP A 33 -16.20 -6.37 24.64
C ASP A 33 -14.78 -7.00 24.62
N LYS A 34 -14.39 -7.64 25.72
CA LYS A 34 -13.09 -8.32 25.88
C LYS A 34 -12.92 -9.51 24.94
N ASP A 35 -14.01 -10.07 24.43
CA ASP A 35 -13.96 -11.21 23.51
C ASP A 35 -13.63 -10.81 22.05
N ASP A 36 -13.49 -9.51 21.75
CA ASP A 36 -13.04 -9.01 20.46
C ASP A 36 -11.52 -9.15 20.28
N MET A 37 -11.04 -10.39 20.37
CA MET A 37 -9.63 -10.75 20.20
C MET A 37 -9.50 -12.06 19.42
N THR A 38 -8.46 -12.14 18.58
CA THR A 38 -8.08 -13.40 17.94
C THR A 38 -6.96 -14.04 18.74
N LYS A 39 -7.13 -15.31 19.07
CA LYS A 39 -6.11 -16.13 19.75
C LYS A 39 -5.62 -17.20 18.79
N GLU A 40 -4.33 -17.19 18.49
CA GLU A 40 -3.70 -18.22 17.66
C GLU A 40 -2.65 -18.96 18.49
N LEU A 41 -2.65 -20.29 18.42
CA LEU A 41 -1.66 -21.11 19.10
C LEU A 41 -0.33 -20.99 18.35
N LYS A 42 0.66 -20.36 18.99
CA LYS A 42 1.95 -20.06 18.37
C LYS A 42 2.93 -21.21 18.51
N ARG A 43 2.87 -21.94 19.62
CA ARG A 43 3.79 -23.04 19.89
C ARG A 43 3.17 -24.06 20.83
N GLU A 44 3.30 -25.33 20.46
CA GLU A 44 3.06 -26.47 21.33
C GLU A 44 4.40 -27.16 21.54
N ARG A 45 4.91 -27.17 22.77
CA ARG A 45 6.07 -27.99 23.12
C ARG A 45 5.59 -29.14 24.00
N PRO A 46 5.52 -30.37 23.48
CA PRO A 46 5.26 -31.52 24.31
C PRO A 46 6.44 -31.75 25.24
N GLY A 47 6.20 -31.66 26.53
CA GLY A 47 7.19 -31.85 27.59
C GLY A 47 6.91 -33.13 28.37
N GLU A 48 7.96 -33.78 28.85
CA GLU A 48 7.88 -35.06 29.59
C GLU A 48 7.03 -34.98 30.88
N TYR A 49 6.76 -33.76 31.38
CA TYR A 49 5.93 -33.47 32.56
C TYR A 49 4.74 -32.53 32.29
N GLY A 50 4.39 -32.28 31.04
CA GLY A 50 3.26 -31.43 30.64
C GLY A 50 3.52 -30.63 29.38
N ASP A 51 2.47 -30.41 28.59
CA ASP A 51 2.53 -29.64 27.35
C ASP A 51 2.58 -28.13 27.64
N GLU A 52 3.55 -27.44 27.01
CA GLU A 52 3.65 -25.99 27.04
C GLU A 52 2.90 -25.39 25.83
N TYR A 53 1.85 -24.62 26.09
CA TYR A 53 1.08 -23.88 25.09
C TYR A 53 1.41 -22.39 25.14
N GLU A 54 1.96 -21.85 24.05
CA GLU A 54 2.19 -20.41 23.87
C GLU A 54 1.11 -19.84 22.93
N TRP A 55 0.32 -18.89 23.41
CA TRP A 55 -0.76 -18.25 22.66
C TRP A 55 -0.36 -16.83 22.24
N GLU A 56 -0.53 -16.52 20.96
CA GLU A 56 -0.46 -15.15 20.48
C GLU A 56 -1.88 -14.55 20.50
N ILE A 57 -2.01 -13.42 21.19
CA ILE A 57 -3.26 -12.67 21.24
C ILE A 57 -3.07 -11.44 20.36
N GLN A 58 -3.93 -11.29 19.35
CA GLN A 58 -3.96 -10.09 18.51
C GLN A 58 -5.32 -9.40 18.61
N PHE A 59 -5.28 -8.10 18.90
CA PHE A 59 -6.48 -7.26 18.93
C PHE A 59 -6.81 -6.70 17.54
N ALA A 60 -8.06 -6.28 17.34
CA ALA A 60 -8.52 -5.71 16.08
C ALA A 60 -7.70 -4.47 15.64
N GLY A 61 -7.29 -3.63 16.60
CA GLY A 61 -6.41 -2.48 16.35
C GLY A 61 -5.03 -2.87 15.83
N ASP A 62 -4.41 -3.92 16.38
CA ASP A 62 -3.09 -4.41 15.96
C ASP A 62 -3.15 -4.97 14.53
N LYS A 63 -4.22 -5.70 14.21
CA LYS A 63 -4.47 -6.20 12.84
C LYS A 63 -4.62 -5.07 11.85
N TYR A 64 -5.35 -4.01 12.22
CA TYR A 64 -5.53 -2.84 11.38
C TYR A 64 -4.21 -2.07 11.16
N ALA A 65 -3.38 -1.94 12.20
CA ALA A 65 -2.05 -1.35 12.10
C ALA A 65 -1.13 -2.17 11.16
N ASN A 66 -1.15 -3.50 11.30
CA ASN A 66 -0.40 -4.41 10.41
C ASN A 66 -0.88 -4.30 8.95
N TYR A 67 -2.20 -4.20 8.74
CA TYR A 67 -2.77 -4.02 7.40
C TYR A 67 -2.30 -2.71 6.75
N ILE A 68 -2.40 -1.57 7.44
CA ILE A 68 -1.91 -0.28 6.93
C ILE A 68 -0.42 -0.35 6.61
N LYS A 69 0.38 -0.97 7.48
CA LYS A 69 1.82 -1.14 7.27
C LYS A 69 2.11 -1.98 6.02
N SER A 70 1.38 -3.06 5.81
CA SER A 70 1.50 -3.90 4.60
C SER A 70 1.15 -3.12 3.34
N GLU A 71 0.10 -2.30 3.37
CA GLU A 71 -0.26 -1.48 2.21
C GLU A 71 0.79 -0.39 1.92
N ALA A 72 1.32 0.26 2.95
CA ALA A 72 2.41 1.21 2.77
C ALA A 72 3.66 0.54 2.16
N MET A 73 3.92 -0.72 2.49
CA MET A 73 4.97 -1.51 1.86
C MET A 73 4.64 -1.83 0.40
N GLN A 74 3.40 -2.22 0.09
CA GLN A 74 2.97 -2.47 -1.29
C GLN A 74 3.12 -1.22 -2.17
N ALA A 75 2.69 -0.05 -1.68
CA ALA A 75 2.85 1.21 -2.41
C ALA A 75 4.33 1.53 -2.72
N LYS A 76 5.26 1.19 -1.80
CA LYS A 76 6.70 1.30 -2.06
C LYS A 76 7.17 0.33 -3.14
N VAL A 77 6.70 -0.93 -3.09
CA VAL A 77 7.00 -1.94 -4.10
C VAL A 77 6.51 -1.49 -5.48
N ASP A 78 5.28 -0.97 -5.56
CA ASP A 78 4.68 -0.48 -6.79
C ASP A 78 5.47 0.71 -7.35
N LYS A 79 5.87 1.66 -6.48
CA LYS A 79 6.77 2.76 -6.87
C LYS A 79 8.10 2.24 -7.43
N THR A 80 8.76 1.29 -6.74
CA THR A 80 10.01 0.72 -7.25
C THR A 80 9.81 -0.07 -8.54
N ARG A 81 8.67 -0.72 -8.73
CA ARG A 81 8.34 -1.41 -9.98
C ARG A 81 8.19 -0.40 -11.11
N LEU A 82 7.48 0.70 -10.89
CA LEU A 82 7.36 1.80 -11.87
C LEU A 82 8.73 2.40 -12.20
N GLU A 83 9.60 2.61 -11.22
CA GLU A 83 10.98 3.07 -11.46
C GLU A 83 11.79 2.05 -12.26
N ILE A 84 11.67 0.75 -11.98
CA ILE A 84 12.31 -0.31 -12.76
C ILE A 84 11.74 -0.37 -14.17
N GLU A 85 10.43 -0.20 -14.35
CA GLU A 85 9.79 -0.13 -15.67
C GLU A 85 10.26 1.09 -16.45
N LYS A 86 10.39 2.26 -15.82
CA LYS A 86 10.99 3.46 -16.44
C LYS A 86 12.44 3.23 -16.85
N LEU A 87 13.24 2.56 -16.01
CA LEU A 87 14.64 2.22 -16.33
C LEU A 87 14.75 1.13 -17.41
N LYS A 88 13.80 0.19 -17.46
CA LYS A 88 13.74 -0.87 -18.49
C LYS A 88 13.22 -0.34 -19.83
N ASN A 89 12.27 0.59 -19.81
CA ASN A 89 11.82 1.38 -20.95
C ASN A 89 12.78 2.57 -21.19
N GLY A 90 14.07 2.43 -20.90
CA GLY A 90 15.11 3.36 -21.32
C GLY A 90 15.31 3.34 -22.84
N ASP A 91 14.24 3.60 -23.58
CA ASP A 91 14.16 3.98 -24.97
C ASP A 91 12.87 4.80 -25.14
N GLY A 92 13.02 6.14 -25.16
CA GLY A 92 12.05 7.10 -25.70
C GLY A 92 11.07 7.74 -24.71
N ASP A 93 11.11 9.07 -24.65
CA ASP A 93 10.13 10.00 -24.09
C ASP A 93 10.31 10.33 -22.60
N THR A 94 11.39 11.07 -22.34
CA THR A 94 11.48 11.94 -21.17
C THR A 94 10.58 13.15 -21.43
N GLU A 95 9.89 13.68 -20.42
CA GLU A 95 9.07 14.91 -20.52
C GLU A 95 9.83 16.11 -21.14
N ASP A 96 11.17 16.09 -21.08
CA ASP A 96 12.06 17.05 -21.74
C ASP A 96 12.00 16.96 -23.29
N ASP A 97 11.76 15.78 -23.85
CA ASP A 97 11.68 15.55 -25.31
C ASP A 97 10.45 16.22 -25.93
N LEU A 98 9.34 16.32 -25.18
CA LEU A 98 8.12 17.03 -25.61
C LEU A 98 8.32 18.55 -25.66
N ILE A 99 9.18 19.10 -24.81
CA ILE A 99 9.52 20.52 -24.80
C ILE A 99 10.47 20.82 -25.96
N GLU A 100 11.48 19.96 -26.20
CA GLU A 100 12.40 20.12 -27.33
C GLU A 100 11.70 20.00 -28.70
N ASP A 101 10.72 19.09 -28.85
CA ASP A 101 9.95 18.94 -30.08
C ASP A 101 9.04 20.16 -30.34
N TRP A 102 8.42 20.71 -29.30
CA TRP A 102 7.64 21.96 -29.41
C TRP A 102 8.50 23.17 -29.76
N VAL A 103 9.68 23.31 -29.15
CA VAL A 103 10.61 24.40 -29.44
C VAL A 103 11.12 24.32 -30.88
N LYS A 104 11.45 23.12 -31.37
CA LYS A 104 11.82 22.90 -32.78
C LYS A 104 10.69 23.24 -33.74
N ALA A 105 9.46 22.84 -33.43
CA ALA A 105 8.31 23.14 -34.27
C ALA A 105 8.10 24.67 -34.41
N VAL A 106 8.30 25.41 -33.32
CA VAL A 106 8.18 26.89 -33.32
C VAL A 106 9.35 27.57 -34.05
N GLU A 107 10.57 27.06 -33.94
CA GLU A 107 11.74 27.59 -34.67
C GLU A 107 11.73 27.24 -36.16
N SER A 108 11.00 26.19 -36.58
CA SER A 108 10.93 25.77 -37.98
C SER A 108 9.91 26.52 -38.85
N ASP A 109 9.07 27.36 -38.22
CA ASP A 109 8.03 28.17 -38.88
C ASP A 109 8.44 29.66 -39.07
N GLU A 110 9.67 30.05 -38.74
CA GLU A 110 10.32 31.32 -39.13
C GLU A 110 11.29 31.16 -40.32
#